data_AF-Q87BU7-F1
#
_entry.id   AF-Q87BU7-F1
#
_cell.length_a   1.000
_cell.length_b   1.000
_cell.length_c   1.000
_cell.angle_alpha   90.00
_cell.angle_beta   90.00
_cell.angle_gamma   90.00
#
_symmetry.space_group_name_H-M   'P 1'
#
loop_
_entity.id
_entity.type
_entity.pdbx_description
1 polymer ?
#
loop_
_entity_poly.entity_id
_entity_poly.type
_entity_poly.pdbx_seq_one_letter_code
_entity_poly.pdbx_strand_id
1 'polypeptide(L)'
;MSWMMGATHRLPICCRQSINAIDAVHPLTSTFGVFPPSVVLADASMTITTAAGYDHAATVSLVGTALQNYINSLPLGTPLAWSRLTQVAYDASLSVTNVSAVRLNGDTADIATTHQQLVKAGTVSVA
;
A
#
# COMPACT_ATOMS: atom_id res chain seq x y z
N MET A 1 21.30 -35.08 -11.92
CA MET A 1 20.31 -35.31 -10.84
C MET A 1 19.57 -34.00 -10.57
N SER A 2 18.60 -33.62 -11.39
CA SER A 2 17.16 -33.61 -11.04
C SER A 2 16.86 -33.73 -9.54
N TRP A 3 16.93 -32.61 -8.81
CA TRP A 3 16.32 -32.45 -7.49
C TRP A 3 15.16 -31.45 -7.60
N MET A 4 13.95 -31.99 -7.49
CA MET A 4 12.69 -31.34 -7.12
C MET A 4 12.23 -30.12 -7.94
N MET A 5 11.72 -30.41 -9.14
CA MET A 5 10.51 -29.77 -9.64
C MET A 5 9.32 -30.15 -8.74
N GLY A 6 8.96 -29.28 -7.82
CA GLY A 6 7.82 -29.48 -6.92
C GLY A 6 7.32 -28.19 -6.31
N ALA A 7 6.91 -27.21 -7.15
CA ALA A 7 5.97 -26.09 -6.81
C ALA A 7 5.87 -25.00 -7.93
N THR A 8 6.20 -25.29 -9.18
CA THR A 8 6.36 -24.24 -10.22
C THR A 8 5.12 -23.97 -11.07
N HIS A 9 4.02 -23.51 -10.45
CA HIS A 9 2.98 -22.80 -11.22
C HIS A 9 2.31 -21.64 -10.46
N ARG A 10 2.89 -21.12 -9.37
CA ARG A 10 2.33 -19.93 -8.69
C ARG A 10 3.34 -18.89 -8.24
N LEU A 11 4.60 -18.98 -8.69
CA LEU A 11 5.58 -17.92 -8.44
C LEU A 11 5.77 -17.09 -9.73
N PRO A 12 5.66 -15.75 -9.65
CA PRO A 12 5.69 -14.88 -10.81
C PRO A 12 7.05 -14.94 -11.53
N ILE A 13 7.05 -14.73 -12.85
CA ILE A 13 8.24 -14.79 -13.74
C ILE A 13 9.40 -13.91 -13.22
N CYS A 14 9.11 -12.79 -12.54
CA CYS A 14 10.10 -11.92 -11.92
C CYS A 14 10.95 -12.65 -10.86
N CYS A 15 10.35 -13.49 -10.02
CA CYS A 15 11.09 -14.24 -8.99
C CYS A 15 12.08 -15.25 -9.60
N ARG A 16 11.75 -15.82 -10.77
CA ARG A 16 12.64 -16.73 -11.49
C ARG A 16 13.90 -16.02 -11.99
N GLN A 17 13.78 -14.80 -12.49
CA GLN A 17 14.93 -14.03 -12.96
C GLN A 17 15.90 -13.71 -11.82
N SER A 18 15.38 -13.34 -10.64
CA SER A 18 16.21 -13.07 -9.47
C SER A 18 16.99 -14.31 -9.01
N ILE A 19 16.39 -15.50 -9.04
CA ILE A 19 17.06 -16.76 -8.69
C ILE A 19 18.27 -17.00 -9.59
N ASN A 20 18.08 -16.88 -10.91
CA ASN A 20 19.16 -17.11 -11.88
C ASN A 20 20.35 -16.15 -11.69
N ALA A 21 20.07 -14.89 -11.36
CA ALA A 21 21.11 -13.89 -11.11
C ALA A 21 21.90 -14.19 -9.83
N ILE A 22 21.22 -14.67 -8.77
CA ILE A 22 21.85 -15.00 -7.49
C ILE A 22 22.66 -16.30 -7.59
N ASP A 23 22.15 -17.29 -8.33
CA ASP A 23 22.85 -18.56 -8.57
C ASP A 23 24.21 -18.38 -9.26
N ALA A 24 24.37 -17.33 -10.08
CA ALA A 24 25.63 -17.02 -10.74
C ALA A 24 26.73 -16.50 -9.80
N VAL A 25 26.38 -16.03 -8.60
CA VAL A 25 27.30 -15.30 -7.70
C VAL A 25 27.34 -15.83 -6.28
N HIS A 26 26.44 -16.73 -5.87
CA HIS A 26 26.41 -17.17 -4.47
C HIS A 26 27.62 -18.07 -4.12
N PRO A 27 28.23 -17.91 -2.93
CA PRO A 27 29.31 -18.78 -2.49
C PRO A 27 28.84 -20.22 -2.26
N LEU A 28 29.69 -21.19 -2.56
CA LEU A 28 29.42 -22.61 -2.33
C LEU A 28 28.90 -22.85 -0.90
N THR A 29 27.83 -23.63 -0.78
CA THR A 29 27.12 -23.98 0.48
C THR A 29 26.28 -22.86 1.13
N SER A 30 26.12 -21.71 0.47
CA SER A 30 25.16 -20.68 0.92
C SER A 30 23.75 -20.94 0.39
N THR A 31 22.74 -20.84 1.25
CA THR A 31 21.33 -20.95 0.86
C THR A 31 20.70 -19.57 0.80
N PHE A 32 19.85 -19.33 -0.21
CA PHE A 32 19.03 -18.12 -0.31
C PHE A 32 17.57 -18.50 -0.62
N GLY A 33 16.66 -17.56 -0.35
CA GLY A 33 15.24 -17.70 -0.68
C GLY A 33 14.70 -16.39 -1.23
N VAL A 34 13.93 -16.48 -2.31
CA VAL A 34 13.19 -15.34 -2.88
C VAL A 34 11.73 -15.49 -2.48
N PHE A 35 11.23 -14.54 -1.70
CA PHE A 35 9.86 -14.55 -1.20
C PHE A 35 9.10 -13.35 -1.76
N PRO A 36 7.86 -13.55 -2.26
CA PRO A 36 7.00 -12.43 -2.61
C PRO A 36 6.56 -11.69 -1.34
N PRO A 37 6.32 -10.38 -1.40
CA PRO A 37 5.77 -9.65 -0.27
C PRO A 37 4.31 -10.04 -0.01
N SER A 38 3.94 -10.09 1.26
CA SER A 38 2.54 -10.27 1.67
C SER A 38 1.80 -8.94 1.59
N VAL A 39 0.74 -8.87 0.78
CA VAL A 39 -0.03 -7.64 0.60
C VAL A 39 -1.05 -7.50 1.73
N VAL A 40 -0.96 -6.41 2.47
CA VAL A 40 -1.95 -5.98 3.45
C VAL A 40 -2.81 -4.91 2.81
N LEU A 41 -4.11 -5.17 2.67
CA LEU A 41 -5.05 -4.17 2.15
C LEU A 41 -5.40 -3.17 3.25
N ALA A 42 -5.33 -1.89 2.90
CA ALA A 42 -5.74 -0.77 3.71
C ALA A 42 -7.01 -0.15 3.11
N ASP A 43 -8.15 -0.44 3.73
CA ASP A 43 -9.42 0.21 3.45
C ASP A 43 -9.46 1.53 4.23
N ALA A 44 -9.52 2.64 3.51
CA ALA A 44 -9.57 3.98 4.10
C ALA A 44 -10.95 4.59 3.88
N SER A 45 -11.57 5.10 4.95
CA SER A 45 -12.79 5.90 4.84
C SER A 45 -12.66 7.23 5.57
N MET A 46 -13.23 8.29 5.00
CA MET A 46 -13.25 9.61 5.64
C MET A 46 -14.38 10.48 5.07
N THR A 47 -14.74 11.50 5.83
CA THR A 47 -15.72 12.52 5.42
C THR A 47 -15.04 13.88 5.37
N ILE A 48 -15.09 14.55 4.23
CA ILE A 48 -14.50 15.86 4.00
C ILE A 48 -15.58 16.94 4.00
N THR A 49 -15.25 18.10 4.54
CA THR A 49 -16.05 19.33 4.41
C THR A 49 -15.32 20.26 3.47
N THR A 50 -15.99 20.69 2.41
CA THR A 50 -15.43 21.63 1.43
C THR A 50 -15.98 23.03 1.62
N ALA A 51 -15.17 24.05 1.34
CA ALA A 51 -15.62 25.43 1.36
C ALA A 51 -16.77 25.69 0.37
N ALA A 52 -17.66 26.62 0.71
CA ALA A 52 -18.76 27.01 -0.16
C ALA A 52 -18.24 27.63 -1.47
N GLY A 53 -18.85 27.25 -2.60
CA GLY A 53 -18.47 27.73 -3.94
C GLY A 53 -17.57 26.78 -4.74
N TYR A 54 -17.16 25.65 -4.17
CA TYR A 54 -16.42 24.60 -4.87
C TYR A 54 -17.30 23.38 -5.18
N ASP A 55 -16.92 22.64 -6.23
CA ASP A 55 -17.53 21.34 -6.52
C ASP A 55 -17.03 20.29 -5.53
N HIS A 56 -17.94 19.87 -4.66
CA HIS A 56 -17.68 18.86 -3.65
C HIS A 56 -17.33 17.49 -4.27
N ALA A 57 -18.05 17.07 -5.31
CA ALA A 57 -17.85 15.76 -5.92
C ALA A 57 -16.49 15.67 -6.64
N ALA A 58 -16.07 16.73 -7.32
CA ALA A 58 -14.75 16.82 -7.92
C ALA A 58 -13.63 16.75 -6.86
N THR A 59 -13.81 17.44 -5.73
CA THR A 59 -12.83 17.45 -4.63
C THR A 59 -12.73 16.08 -3.96
N VAL A 60 -13.86 15.42 -3.71
CA VAL A 60 -13.92 14.04 -3.18
C VAL A 60 -13.12 13.08 -4.07
N SER A 61 -13.31 13.14 -5.38
CA SER A 61 -12.58 12.29 -6.34
C SER A 61 -11.07 12.55 -6.34
N LEU A 62 -10.68 13.83 -6.24
CA LEU A 62 -9.28 14.23 -6.18
C LEU A 62 -8.60 13.72 -4.90
N VAL A 63 -9.25 13.90 -3.75
CA VAL A 63 -8.76 13.41 -2.44
C VAL A 63 -8.67 11.88 -2.44
N GLY A 64 -9.69 11.18 -2.95
CA GLY A 64 -9.67 9.72 -3.07
C GLY A 64 -8.49 9.21 -3.90
N THR A 65 -8.21 9.88 -5.03
CA THR A 65 -7.07 9.56 -5.88
C THR A 65 -5.73 9.83 -5.19
N ALA A 66 -5.61 10.97 -4.49
CA ALA A 66 -4.41 11.33 -3.73
C ALA A 66 -4.11 10.31 -2.62
N LEU A 67 -5.13 9.88 -1.89
CA LEU A 67 -5.01 8.83 -0.86
C LEU A 67 -4.58 7.50 -1.46
N GLN A 68 -5.22 7.08 -2.55
CA GLN A 68 -4.87 5.83 -3.22
C GLN A 68 -3.42 5.85 -3.72
N ASN A 69 -2.98 6.97 -4.31
CA ASN A 69 -1.60 7.15 -4.76
C ASN A 69 -0.61 7.14 -3.60
N TYR A 70 -0.91 7.83 -2.50
CA TYR A 70 -0.08 7.84 -1.30
C TYR A 70 0.10 6.43 -0.75
N ILE A 71 -0.99 5.71 -0.52
CA ILE A 71 -0.93 4.34 0.03
C ILE A 71 -0.18 3.42 -0.94
N ASN A 72 -0.40 3.55 -2.24
CA ASN A 72 0.28 2.72 -3.24
C ASN A 72 1.77 3.05 -3.40
N SER A 73 2.21 4.26 -3.03
CA SER A 73 3.61 4.67 -3.06
C SER A 73 4.45 4.15 -1.89
N LEU A 74 3.81 3.64 -0.84
CA LEU A 74 4.50 3.15 0.35
C LEU A 74 5.44 1.98 0.01
N PRO A 75 6.72 2.07 0.41
CA PRO A 75 7.66 0.97 0.21
C PRO A 75 7.43 -0.15 1.23
N LEU A 76 8.01 -1.31 0.95
CA LEU A 76 7.92 -2.50 1.79
C LEU A 76 8.32 -2.24 3.24
N GLY A 77 7.56 -2.79 4.18
CA GLY A 77 7.81 -2.67 5.61
C GLY A 77 7.59 -1.28 6.21
N THR A 78 7.00 -0.35 5.45
CA THR A 78 6.65 0.97 5.99
C THR A 78 5.27 0.91 6.66
N PRO A 79 5.17 1.24 7.96
CA PRO A 79 3.89 1.28 8.64
C PRO A 79 3.02 2.41 8.06
N LEU A 80 1.72 2.16 7.99
CA LEU A 80 0.75 3.20 7.61
C LEU A 80 0.17 3.81 8.88
N ALA A 81 0.60 5.05 9.17
CA ALA A 81 0.05 5.83 10.27
C ALA A 81 -1.33 6.39 9.89
N TRP A 82 -2.32 6.19 10.76
CA TRP A 82 -3.69 6.69 10.61
C TRP A 82 -3.72 8.22 10.50
N SER A 83 -2.93 8.91 11.32
CA SER A 83 -2.84 10.38 11.33
C SER A 83 -2.27 10.98 10.05
N ARG A 84 -1.54 10.20 9.23
CA ARG A 84 -1.04 10.68 7.94
C ARG A 84 -2.14 10.77 6.89
N LEU A 85 -3.22 10.01 7.01
CA LEU A 85 -4.32 10.04 6.05
C LEU A 85 -5.04 11.38 6.04
N THR A 86 -5.24 11.99 7.21
CA THR A 86 -5.83 13.34 7.31
C THR A 86 -4.91 14.38 6.69
N GLN A 87 -3.60 14.29 6.91
CA GLN A 87 -2.63 15.19 6.31
C GLN A 87 -2.69 15.13 4.76
N VAL A 88 -2.67 13.92 4.19
CA VAL A 88 -2.75 13.73 2.74
C VAL A 88 -4.05 14.29 2.16
N ALA A 89 -5.16 14.21 2.90
CA ALA A 89 -6.44 14.77 2.46
C ALA A 89 -6.44 16.31 2.41
N TYR A 90 -5.79 16.98 3.38
CA TYR A 90 -5.62 18.43 3.35
C TYR A 90 -4.61 18.87 2.28
N ASP A 91 -3.53 18.11 2.07
CA ASP A 91 -2.52 18.41 1.05
C ASP A 91 -3.06 18.20 -0.38
N ALA A 92 -4.12 17.41 -0.55
CA ALA A 92 -4.72 17.16 -1.85
C ALA A 92 -5.44 18.39 -2.43
N SER A 93 -6.09 19.21 -1.59
CA SER A 93 -6.77 20.42 -2.04
C SER A 93 -6.96 21.44 -0.92
N LEU A 94 -6.66 22.70 -1.24
CA LEU A 94 -6.91 23.86 -0.36
C LEU A 94 -8.41 24.11 -0.09
N SER A 95 -9.30 23.50 -0.87
CA SER A 95 -10.76 23.63 -0.71
C SER A 95 -11.31 22.78 0.45
N VAL A 96 -10.51 21.86 1.01
CA VAL A 96 -10.90 21.00 2.14
C VAL A 96 -10.74 21.79 3.44
N THR A 97 -11.85 22.14 4.08
CA THR A 97 -11.85 22.92 5.33
C THR A 97 -11.83 22.05 6.57
N ASN A 98 -12.34 20.82 6.48
CA ASN A 98 -12.33 19.88 7.60
C ASN A 98 -12.31 18.43 7.08
N VAL A 99 -11.66 17.54 7.82
CA VAL A 99 -11.66 16.10 7.57
C VAL A 99 -12.08 15.42 8.87
N SER A 100 -13.10 14.57 8.80
CA SER A 100 -13.71 13.91 9.94
C SER A 100 -13.98 12.44 9.63
N ALA A 101 -14.35 11.67 10.66
CA ALA A 101 -14.71 10.25 10.54
C ALA A 101 -13.65 9.38 9.82
N VAL A 102 -12.36 9.73 9.96
CA VAL A 102 -11.28 8.97 9.32
C VAL A 102 -11.14 7.61 9.98
N ARG A 103 -11.29 6.54 9.20
CA ARG A 103 -11.11 5.15 9.63
C ARG A 103 -10.18 4.44 8.67
N LEU A 104 -9.39 3.54 9.25
CA LEU A 104 -8.47 2.64 8.56
C LEU A 104 -8.84 1.21 8.97
N ASN A 105 -9.27 0.39 8.00
CA ASN A 105 -9.83 -0.95 8.23
C ASN A 105 -10.97 -0.99 9.27
N GLY A 106 -11.71 0.12 9.42
CA GLY A 106 -12.80 0.27 10.38
C GLY A 106 -12.42 0.91 11.71
N ASP A 107 -11.12 1.05 12.01
CA ASP A 107 -10.59 1.57 13.28
C ASP A 107 -9.81 2.88 13.12
N THR A 108 -9.38 3.47 14.23
CA THR A 108 -8.50 4.67 14.28
C THR A 108 -7.07 4.32 14.71
N ALA A 109 -6.64 3.10 14.39
CA ALA A 109 -5.32 2.59 14.74
C ALA A 109 -4.39 2.55 13.52
N ASP A 110 -3.08 2.65 13.79
CA ASP A 110 -2.06 2.50 12.77
C ASP A 110 -1.95 1.04 12.30
N ILE A 111 -1.66 0.85 11.01
CA ILE A 111 -1.30 -0.47 10.49
C ILE A 111 0.22 -0.64 10.66
N ALA A 112 0.60 -1.46 11.64
CA ALA A 112 1.97 -1.93 11.76
C ALA A 112 2.27 -2.95 10.66
N THR A 113 3.41 -2.79 9.99
CA THR A 113 3.90 -3.74 8.99
C THR A 113 5.23 -4.32 9.39
N THR A 114 5.40 -5.62 9.15
CA THR A 114 6.70 -6.29 9.19
C THR A 114 7.48 -6.06 7.89
N HIS A 115 8.78 -6.36 7.88
CA HIS A 115 9.64 -6.20 6.71
C HIS A 115 9.23 -7.05 5.47
N GLN A 116 8.32 -8.01 5.62
CA GLN A 116 7.81 -8.84 4.52
C GLN A 116 6.44 -8.37 4.00
N GLN A 117 5.88 -7.31 4.58
CA GLN A 117 4.54 -6.83 4.24
C GLN A 117 4.57 -5.56 3.38
N LEU A 118 3.63 -5.49 2.46
CA LEU A 118 3.37 -4.35 1.59
C LEU A 118 1.96 -3.84 1.81
N VAL A 119 1.81 -2.59 2.22
CA VAL A 119 0.47 -1.97 2.30
C VAL A 119 0.05 -1.53 0.91
N LYS A 120 -1.18 -1.87 0.51
CA LYS A 120 -1.81 -1.37 -0.71
C LYS A 120 -3.21 -0.87 -0.43
N ALA A 121 -3.64 0.13 -1.19
CA ALA A 121 -4.97 0.67 -1.06
C ALA A 121 -6.00 -0.42 -1.41
N GLY A 122 -6.90 -0.71 -0.48
CA GLY A 122 -8.11 -1.48 -0.73
C GLY A 122 -9.20 -0.55 -1.25
N THR A 123 -10.30 -0.50 -0.50
CA THR A 123 -11.42 0.41 -0.74
C THR A 123 -11.11 1.78 -0.15
N VAL A 124 -11.14 2.82 -0.97
CA VAL A 124 -11.04 4.21 -0.52
C VAL A 124 -12.41 4.86 -0.67
N SER A 125 -13.05 5.17 0.46
CA SER A 125 -14.37 5.80 0.51
C SER A 125 -14.26 7.21 1.08
N VAL A 126 -14.49 8.22 0.24
CA VAL A 126 -14.49 9.62 0.65
C VAL A 126 -15.89 10.18 0.41
N ALA A 127 -16.46 10.83 1.43
CA ALA A 127 -17.79 11.41 1.42
C ALA A 127 -17.79 12.87 1.87
#